data_AF-A0A0B2UD61-F1
#
_entry.id   AF-A0A0B2UD61-F1
#
_cell.length_a   1.000
_cell.length_b   1.000
_cell.length_c   1.000
_cell.angle_alpha   90.00
_cell.angle_beta   90.00
_cell.angle_gamma   90.00
#
_symmetry.space_group_name_H-M   'P 1'
#
loop_
_entity.id
_entity.type
_entity.pdbx_description
1 polymer ?
#
loop_
_entity_poly.entity_id
_entity_poly.type
_entity_poly.pdbx_seq_one_letter_code
_entity_poly.pdbx_strand_id
1 'polypeptide(L)'
;MECLRKQANKIPVLQRLEDLTKIDKTYILLGACLFCVAIIMATPFGPIVTSTIGIVIPLQETLVILKQVNPKRDEIKHMLVFWMVFGILTSLDAYSGPILRFVPLWYTIKFFFVLWAGPLRFKAGLVLYDNILIRIPEHWYTGQCGIESAVRKATDAVKTVAENEFKKKDAEDAKKVD
;
A
#
# COMPACT_ATOMS: atom_id res chain seq x y z
N MET A 1 -22.53 -7.24 4.40
CA MET A 1 -22.64 -8.22 3.29
C MET A 1 -22.50 -7.58 1.90
N GLU A 2 -23.05 -6.39 1.65
CA GLU A 2 -22.93 -5.70 0.35
C GLU A 2 -21.49 -5.38 -0.09
N CYS A 3 -20.62 -5.10 0.88
CA CYS A 3 -19.21 -4.78 0.65
C CYS A 3 -18.41 -5.95 0.02
N LEU A 4 -18.78 -7.19 0.37
CA LEU A 4 -18.16 -8.43 -0.13
C LEU A 4 -18.72 -8.77 -1.51
N ARG A 5 -20.03 -8.58 -1.72
CA ARG A 5 -20.68 -8.70 -3.03
C ARG A 5 -20.03 -7.81 -4.08
N LYS A 6 -19.72 -6.55 -3.76
CA LYS A 6 -19.04 -5.61 -4.67
C LYS A 6 -17.62 -6.06 -5.05
N GLN A 7 -16.85 -6.62 -4.11
CA GLN A 7 -15.49 -7.08 -4.41
C GLN A 7 -15.48 -8.37 -5.22
N ALA A 8 -16.41 -9.28 -4.95
CA ALA A 8 -16.55 -10.51 -5.71
C ALA A 8 -17.10 -10.28 -7.14
N ASN A 9 -17.77 -9.15 -7.40
CA ASN A 9 -18.20 -8.77 -8.76
C ASN A 9 -17.08 -8.16 -9.63
N LYS A 10 -15.94 -7.77 -9.04
CA LYS A 10 -14.79 -7.24 -9.79
C LYS A 10 -13.92 -8.34 -10.42
N ILE A 11 -14.07 -9.59 -10.00
CA ILE A 11 -13.24 -10.71 -10.48
C ILE A 11 -14.08 -11.56 -11.44
N PRO A 12 -13.84 -11.51 -12.76
CA PRO A 12 -14.64 -12.23 -13.76
C PRO A 12 -14.55 -13.75 -13.61
N VAL A 13 -13.51 -14.25 -12.94
CA VAL A 13 -13.33 -15.68 -12.60
C VAL A 13 -14.36 -16.14 -11.55
N LEU A 14 -14.77 -15.27 -10.63
CA LEU A 14 -15.78 -15.61 -9.62
C LEU A 14 -17.21 -15.60 -10.18
N GLN A 15 -17.48 -14.83 -11.23
CA GLN A 15 -18.78 -14.84 -11.92
C GLN A 15 -19.00 -16.18 -12.66
N ARG A 16 -17.97 -16.70 -13.34
CA ARG A 16 -18.04 -18.01 -13.99
C ARG A 16 -18.24 -19.16 -13.00
N LEU A 17 -17.65 -19.06 -11.81
CA LEU A 17 -17.84 -20.03 -10.73
C LEU A 17 -19.22 -19.92 -10.07
N GLU A 18 -19.77 -18.71 -9.94
CA GLU A 18 -21.12 -18.45 -9.46
C GLU A 18 -22.19 -19.01 -10.41
N ASP A 19 -22.03 -18.81 -11.73
CA ASP A 19 -22.96 -19.33 -12.74
C ASP A 19 -23.02 -20.87 -12.76
N LEU A 20 -21.91 -21.53 -12.42
CA LEU A 20 -21.80 -22.99 -12.35
C LEU A 20 -22.28 -23.57 -11.01
N THR A 21 -22.15 -22.85 -9.89
CA THR A 21 -22.40 -23.40 -8.55
C THR A 21 -23.62 -22.82 -7.83
N LYS A 22 -24.20 -21.70 -8.31
CA LYS A 22 -25.44 -21.09 -7.77
C LYS A 22 -25.40 -20.77 -6.26
N ILE A 23 -24.20 -20.60 -5.69
CA ILE A 23 -23.96 -20.27 -4.27
C ILE A 23 -23.54 -18.79 -4.16
N ASP A 24 -24.05 -18.08 -3.15
CA ASP A 24 -23.73 -16.67 -2.88
C ASP A 24 -22.21 -16.43 -2.78
N LYS A 25 -21.71 -15.40 -3.48
CA LYS A 25 -20.28 -15.00 -3.55
C LYS A 25 -19.55 -14.96 -2.21
N THR A 26 -20.26 -14.60 -1.14
CA THR A 26 -19.70 -14.49 0.22
C THR A 26 -19.27 -15.85 0.78
N TYR A 27 -20.05 -16.90 0.52
CA TYR A 27 -19.75 -18.25 1.00
C TYR A 27 -18.61 -18.90 0.22
N ILE A 28 -18.52 -18.63 -1.08
CA ILE A 28 -17.40 -19.07 -1.92
C ILE A 28 -16.09 -18.42 -1.44
N LEU A 29 -16.10 -17.12 -1.14
CA LEU A 29 -14.90 -16.40 -0.67
C LEU A 29 -14.46 -16.90 0.72
N LEU A 30 -15.41 -17.14 1.62
CA LEU A 30 -15.15 -17.69 2.95
C LEU A 30 -14.63 -19.13 2.86
N GLY A 31 -15.23 -19.96 2.01
CA GLY A 31 -14.80 -21.33 1.74
C GLY A 31 -13.41 -21.40 1.13
N ALA A 32 -13.10 -20.53 0.16
CA ALA A 32 -11.77 -20.42 -0.41
C ALA A 32 -10.72 -19.99 0.62
N CYS A 33 -11.06 -19.06 1.51
CA CYS A 33 -10.18 -18.64 2.60
C CYS A 33 -9.88 -19.79 3.57
N LEU A 34 -10.92 -20.52 4.00
CA LEU A 34 -10.78 -21.70 4.85
C LEU A 34 -10.00 -22.82 4.17
N PHE A 35 -10.23 -23.04 2.87
CA PHE A 35 -9.51 -24.01 2.06
C PHE A 35 -8.02 -23.64 1.91
N CYS A 36 -7.71 -22.36 1.70
CA CYS A 36 -6.33 -21.86 1.72
C CYS A 36 -5.66 -22.12 3.08
N VAL A 37 -6.34 -21.85 4.20
CA VAL A 37 -5.82 -22.14 5.54
C VAL A 37 -5.60 -23.64 5.76
N ALA A 38 -6.53 -24.48 5.30
CA ALA A 38 -6.40 -25.93 5.38
C ALA A 38 -5.19 -26.44 4.56
N ILE A 39 -4.98 -25.91 3.35
CA ILE A 39 -3.82 -26.23 2.51
C ILE A 39 -2.51 -25.78 3.19
N ILE A 40 -2.48 -24.58 3.78
CA ILE A 40 -1.31 -24.05 4.48
C ILE A 40 -0.92 -24.95 5.65
N MET A 41 -1.89 -25.52 6.39
CA MET A 41 -1.60 -26.45 7.49
C MET A 41 -1.26 -27.87 7.00
N ALA A 42 -1.85 -28.33 5.90
CA ALA A 42 -1.69 -29.69 5.40
C ALA A 42 -0.44 -29.89 4.52
N THR A 43 0.15 -28.81 3.98
CA THR A 43 1.14 -28.90 2.90
C THR A 43 2.34 -27.98 3.14
N PRO A 44 3.58 -28.40 2.83
CA PRO A 44 4.77 -27.53 2.92
C PRO A 44 4.78 -26.34 1.96
N PHE A 45 3.74 -26.17 1.12
CA PHE A 45 3.57 -25.02 0.23
C PHE A 45 3.03 -23.76 0.92
N GLY A 46 2.76 -23.79 2.23
CA GLY A 46 2.28 -22.64 3.01
C GLY A 46 3.04 -21.32 2.77
N PRO A 47 4.39 -21.28 2.75
CA PRO A 47 5.16 -20.07 2.50
C PRO A 47 4.88 -19.46 1.11
N ILE A 48 4.75 -20.30 0.08
CA ILE A 48 4.56 -19.87 -1.31
C ILE A 48 3.16 -19.27 -1.48
N VAL A 49 2.14 -19.94 -0.93
CA VAL A 49 0.75 -19.51 -1.01
C VAL A 49 0.56 -18.18 -0.30
N THR A 50 1.05 -18.05 0.94
CA THR A 50 0.92 -16.82 1.73
C THR A 50 1.67 -15.64 1.12
N SER A 51 2.87 -15.87 0.57
CA SER A 51 3.65 -14.84 -0.13
C SER A 51 2.96 -14.37 -1.41
N THR A 52 2.38 -15.29 -2.18
CA THR A 52 1.65 -14.95 -3.41
C THR A 52 0.42 -14.10 -3.09
N ILE A 53 -0.36 -14.49 -2.08
CA ILE A 53 -1.56 -13.75 -1.66
C ILE A 53 -1.18 -12.36 -1.13
N GLY A 54 -0.08 -12.25 -0.38
CA GLY A 54 0.45 -10.98 0.09
C GLY A 54 0.94 -10.03 -1.00
N ILE A 55 1.22 -10.53 -2.20
CA ILE A 55 1.53 -9.69 -3.36
C ILE A 55 0.24 -9.35 -4.12
N VAL A 56 -0.62 -10.33 -4.41
CA VAL A 56 -1.76 -10.17 -5.31
C VAL A 56 -2.85 -9.24 -4.75
N ILE A 57 -3.19 -9.37 -3.47
CA ILE A 57 -4.24 -8.55 -2.81
C ILE A 57 -3.91 -7.04 -2.90
N PRO A 58 -2.78 -6.56 -2.36
CA PRO A 58 -2.44 -5.13 -2.37
C PRO A 58 -2.06 -4.62 -3.75
N LEU A 59 -1.61 -5.49 -4.68
CA LEU A 59 -1.28 -5.10 -6.06
C LEU A 59 -2.50 -4.55 -6.78
N GLN A 60 -3.66 -5.19 -6.64
CA GLN A 60 -4.89 -4.73 -7.27
C GLN A 60 -5.27 -3.32 -6.81
N GLU A 61 -5.15 -3.07 -5.51
CA GLU A 61 -5.48 -1.77 -4.92
C GLU A 61 -4.42 -0.70 -5.25
N THR A 62 -3.13 -1.07 -5.23
CA THR A 62 -2.02 -0.20 -5.65
C THR A 62 -2.24 0.30 -7.09
N LEU A 63 -2.64 -0.59 -8.01
CA LEU A 63 -2.95 -0.22 -9.41
C LEU A 63 -4.16 0.72 -9.53
N VAL A 64 -5.14 0.61 -8.64
CA VAL A 64 -6.29 1.53 -8.60
C VAL A 64 -5.83 2.92 -8.16
N ILE A 65 -5.02 3.01 -7.10
CA ILE A 65 -4.49 4.28 -6.60
C ILE A 65 -3.61 4.95 -7.65
N LEU A 66 -2.76 4.19 -8.34
CA LEU A 66 -1.86 4.73 -9.38
C LEU A 66 -2.61 5.29 -10.60
N LYS A 67 -3.83 4.83 -10.87
CA LYS A 67 -4.67 5.35 -11.97
C LYS A 67 -5.46 6.59 -11.57
N GLN A 68 -5.50 6.96 -10.30
CA GLN A 68 -6.19 8.16 -9.85
C GLN A 68 -5.35 9.41 -10.14
N VAL A 69 -6.00 10.46 -10.64
CA VAL A 69 -5.38 11.75 -10.95
C VAL A 69 -4.94 12.49 -9.68
N ASN A 70 -5.60 12.25 -8.55
CA ASN A 70 -5.23 12.81 -7.25
C ASN A 70 -5.39 11.75 -6.13
N PRO A 71 -4.39 10.87 -5.96
CA PRO A 71 -4.42 9.84 -4.93
C PRO A 71 -4.33 10.46 -3.53
N LYS A 72 -5.15 9.98 -2.59
CA LYS A 72 -5.08 10.48 -1.22
C LYS A 72 -3.75 10.08 -0.59
N ARG A 73 -3.07 11.03 0.05
CA ARG A 73 -1.78 10.79 0.73
C ARG A 73 -1.87 9.64 1.74
N ASP A 74 -2.99 9.52 2.44
CA ASP A 74 -3.20 8.46 3.43
C ASP A 74 -3.30 7.06 2.82
N GLU A 75 -3.86 6.96 1.60
CA GLU A 75 -3.98 5.70 0.86
C GLU A 75 -2.59 5.25 0.38
N ILE A 76 -1.77 6.18 -0.12
CA ILE A 76 -0.37 5.91 -0.49
C ILE A 76 0.44 5.50 0.73
N LYS A 77 0.33 6.23 1.85
CA LYS A 77 1.02 5.91 3.11
C LYS A 77 0.65 4.51 3.59
N HIS A 78 -0.64 4.16 3.61
CA HIS A 78 -1.08 2.82 4.02
C HIS A 78 -0.38 1.75 3.17
N MET A 79 -0.42 1.86 1.83
CA MET A 79 0.19 0.87 0.95
C MET A 79 1.69 0.73 1.22
N LEU A 80 2.40 1.85 1.38
CA LEU A 80 3.84 1.83 1.62
C LEU A 80 4.19 1.15 2.96
N VAL A 81 3.43 1.44 4.01
CA VAL A 81 3.61 0.81 5.33
C VAL A 81 3.28 -0.68 5.27
N PHE A 82 2.21 -1.05 4.57
CA PHE A 82 1.89 -2.45 4.31
C PHE A 82 3.07 -3.17 3.62
N TRP A 83 3.61 -2.61 2.53
CA TRP A 83 4.72 -3.21 1.79
C TRP A 83 5.97 -3.35 2.63
N MET A 84 6.27 -2.36 3.47
CA MET A 84 7.39 -2.41 4.41
C MET A 84 7.25 -3.57 5.40
N VAL A 85 6.08 -3.70 6.03
CA VAL A 85 5.81 -4.76 7.01
C VAL A 85 5.78 -6.14 6.35
N PHE A 86 5.17 -6.24 5.17
CA PHE A 86 5.17 -7.46 4.37
C PHE A 86 6.58 -7.89 3.97
N GLY A 87 7.44 -6.93 3.60
CA GLY A 87 8.85 -7.16 3.31
C GLY A 87 9.58 -7.75 4.53
N ILE A 88 9.45 -7.12 5.70
CA ILE A 88 10.07 -7.61 6.95
C ILE A 88 9.58 -9.02 7.30
N LEU A 89 8.27 -9.26 7.24
CA LEU A 89 7.69 -10.59 7.51
C LEU A 89 8.13 -11.66 6.50
N THR A 90 8.41 -11.27 5.26
CA THR A 90 8.89 -12.19 4.21
C THR A 90 10.39 -12.45 4.33
N SER A 91 11.18 -11.43 4.67
CA SER A 91 12.59 -11.60 5.00
C SER A 91 12.76 -12.51 6.21
N LEU A 92 12.02 -12.25 7.30
CA LEU A 92 12.06 -13.10 8.49
C LEU A 92 11.78 -14.56 8.14
N ASP A 93 10.74 -14.83 7.35
CA ASP A 93 10.38 -16.17 6.85
C ASP A 93 11.55 -16.88 6.15
N ALA A 94 12.23 -16.18 5.23
CA ALA A 94 13.39 -16.70 4.53
C ALA A 94 14.56 -17.04 5.46
N TYR A 95 14.77 -16.26 6.52
CA TYR A 95 15.85 -16.49 7.49
C TYR A 95 15.52 -17.50 8.58
N SER A 96 14.24 -17.74 8.86
CA SER A 96 13.79 -18.52 10.02
C SER A 96 13.34 -19.94 9.67
N GLY A 97 13.73 -20.45 8.50
CA GLY A 97 13.49 -21.83 8.03
C GLY A 97 13.56 -22.93 9.11
N PRO A 98 14.59 -23.01 9.96
CA PRO A 98 14.64 -24.00 11.04
C PRO A 98 13.76 -23.65 12.27
N ILE A 99 13.57 -22.36 12.58
CA ILE A 99 12.74 -21.89 13.71
C ILE A 99 11.24 -22.13 13.45
N LEU A 100 10.78 -21.98 12.20
CA LEU A 100 9.36 -22.12 11.86
C LEU A 100 8.84 -23.56 11.95
N ARG A 101 9.73 -24.56 11.80
CA ARG A 101 9.34 -25.97 11.96
C ARG A 101 8.84 -26.27 13.37
N PHE A 102 9.24 -25.47 14.36
CA PHE A 102 8.82 -25.60 15.75
C PHE A 102 7.44 -24.96 16.02
N VAL A 103 6.98 -24.02 15.18
CA VAL A 103 5.72 -23.30 15.35
C VAL A 103 4.78 -23.62 14.17
N PRO A 104 3.97 -24.69 14.27
CA PRO A 104 3.13 -25.16 13.16
C PRO A 104 2.02 -24.18 12.72
N LEU A 105 1.73 -23.14 13.52
CA LEU A 105 0.68 -22.14 13.24
C LEU A 105 1.19 -20.79 12.73
N TRP A 106 2.51 -20.63 12.53
CA TRP A 106 3.08 -19.34 12.13
C TRP A 106 2.51 -18.81 10.80
N TYR A 107 2.42 -19.67 9.79
CA TYR A 107 1.94 -19.29 8.46
C TYR A 107 0.46 -18.88 8.46
N THR A 108 -0.35 -19.45 9.34
CA THR A 108 -1.76 -19.07 9.51
C THR A 108 -1.87 -17.67 10.12
N ILE A 109 -1.08 -17.36 11.16
CA ILE A 109 -1.04 -16.02 11.77
C ILE A 109 -0.59 -14.98 10.75
N LYS A 110 0.49 -15.27 10.01
CA LYS A 110 0.98 -14.41 8.92
C LYS A 110 -0.08 -14.20 7.84
N PHE A 111 -0.81 -15.24 7.45
CA PHE A 111 -1.90 -15.14 6.48
C PHE A 111 -3.02 -14.21 6.96
N PHE A 112 -3.49 -14.36 8.20
CA PHE A 112 -4.50 -13.47 8.77
C PHE A 112 -4.00 -12.02 8.86
N PHE A 113 -2.74 -11.84 9.24
CA PHE A 113 -2.14 -10.50 9.31
C PHE A 113 -2.11 -9.82 7.93
N VAL A 114 -1.69 -10.54 6.89
CA VAL A 114 -1.70 -10.04 5.51
C VAL A 114 -3.12 -9.78 5.01
N LEU A 115 -4.07 -10.66 5.33
CA LEU A 115 -5.48 -10.51 4.96
C LEU A 115 -6.13 -9.30 5.64
N TRP A 116 -5.73 -8.99 6.87
CA TRP A 116 -6.18 -7.82 7.61
C TRP A 116 -5.51 -6.53 7.13
N ALA A 117 -4.20 -6.58 6.85
CA ALA A 117 -3.42 -5.40 6.50
C ALA A 117 -3.50 -4.99 5.02
N GLY A 118 -3.75 -5.95 4.12
CA GLY A 118 -3.80 -5.74 2.68
C GLY A 118 -4.93 -4.80 2.21
N PRO A 119 -6.18 -4.99 2.65
CA PRO A 119 -7.28 -4.14 2.21
C PRO A 119 -7.20 -2.71 2.78
N LEU A 120 -7.34 -1.70 1.92
CA LEU A 120 -7.41 -0.29 2.34
C LEU A 120 -8.54 0.01 3.32
N ARG A 121 -9.58 -0.82 3.35
CA ARG A 121 -10.76 -0.66 4.21
C ARG A 121 -10.45 -0.70 5.69
N PHE A 122 -9.44 -1.48 6.09
CA PHE A 122 -9.11 -1.66 7.51
C PHE A 122 -8.18 -0.57 8.03
N LYS A 123 -7.64 0.31 7.18
CA LYS A 123 -6.67 1.37 7.55
C LYS A 123 -5.50 0.86 8.42
N ALA A 124 -5.21 -0.43 8.37
CA ALA A 124 -4.18 -1.08 9.17
C ALA A 124 -2.80 -0.43 8.97
N GLY A 125 -2.48 0.02 7.76
CA GLY A 125 -1.22 0.72 7.49
C GLY A 125 -1.09 2.06 8.22
N LEU A 126 -2.20 2.77 8.48
CA LEU A 126 -2.20 3.99 9.30
C LEU A 126 -1.99 3.65 10.77
N VAL A 127 -2.66 2.61 11.28
CA VAL A 127 -2.47 2.14 12.66
C VAL A 127 -1.04 1.67 12.90
N LEU A 128 -0.44 0.98 11.92
CA LEU A 128 0.97 0.57 12.01
C LEU A 128 1.92 1.76 11.88
N TYR A 129 1.58 2.76 11.07
CA TYR A 129 2.36 3.99 10.98
C TYR A 129 2.43 4.73 12.33
N ASP A 130 1.28 4.94 12.95
CA ASP A 130 1.15 5.66 14.21
C ASP A 130 1.78 4.93 15.40
N ASN A 131 1.90 3.60 15.33
CA ASN A 131 2.48 2.80 16.42
C ASN A 131 3.96 2.46 16.21
N ILE A 132 4.39 2.19 14.98
CA ILE A 132 5.71 1.63 14.69
C ILE A 132 6.62 2.67 14.04
N LEU A 133 6.14 3.40 13.02
CA LEU A 133 7.00 4.29 12.24
C LEU A 133 7.25 5.64 12.92
N ILE A 134 6.27 6.22 13.61
CA ILE A 134 6.47 7.48 14.33
C ILE A 134 7.43 7.33 15.52
N ARG A 135 7.66 6.09 15.97
CA ARG A 135 8.55 5.80 17.09
C ARG A 135 10.03 5.83 16.68
N ILE A 136 10.30 5.75 15.37
CA ILE A 136 11.67 5.81 14.88
C ILE A 136 12.14 7.27 14.99
N PRO A 137 13.40 7.55 15.39
CA PRO A 137 13.86 8.93 15.54
C PRO A 137 14.14 9.60 14.18
N GLU A 138 13.64 10.82 13.98
CA GLU A 138 13.81 11.57 12.71
C GLU A 138 15.26 11.76 12.26
N HIS A 139 16.21 11.78 13.18
CA HIS A 139 17.63 11.98 12.87
C HIS A 139 18.24 10.89 11.96
N TRP A 140 17.61 9.71 11.82
CA TRP A 140 18.11 8.64 10.95
C TRP A 140 17.76 8.81 9.47
N TYR A 141 16.74 9.61 9.13
CA TYR A 141 16.26 9.76 7.74
C TYR A 141 16.15 11.20 7.28
N THR A 142 16.29 12.18 8.18
CA THR A 142 16.46 13.59 7.82
C THR A 142 17.90 13.87 7.38
N GLY A 143 18.32 13.21 6.29
CA GLY A 143 19.53 13.51 5.55
C GLY A 143 19.21 14.22 4.23
N GLN A 144 18.42 15.30 4.25
CA GLN A 144 17.89 15.93 3.03
C GLN A 144 18.76 17.10 2.52
N CYS A 145 20.03 16.84 2.21
CA CYS A 145 20.82 17.83 1.44
C CYS A 145 20.28 18.00 -0.01
N GLY A 146 19.60 16.98 -0.56
CA GLY A 146 19.09 16.98 -1.94
C GLY A 146 17.67 17.54 -2.14
N ILE A 147 16.72 17.20 -1.26
CA ILE A 147 15.33 17.66 -1.39
C ILE A 147 15.22 19.14 -1.00
N GLU A 148 15.88 19.54 0.07
CA GLU A 148 15.85 20.93 0.55
C GLU A 148 16.54 21.88 -0.44
N SER A 149 17.63 21.44 -1.08
CA SER A 149 18.30 22.22 -2.14
C SER A 149 17.50 22.29 -3.44
N ALA A 150 16.76 21.24 -3.81
CA ALA A 150 15.85 21.26 -4.96
C ALA A 150 14.64 22.19 -4.72
N VAL A 151 14.05 22.14 -3.53
CA VAL A 151 12.95 23.03 -3.12
C VAL A 151 13.41 24.48 -3.05
N ARG A 152 14.60 24.73 -2.50
CA ARG A 152 15.18 26.07 -2.40
C ARG A 152 15.53 26.66 -3.77
N LYS A 153 16.15 25.88 -4.67
CA LYS A 153 16.39 26.30 -6.08
C LYS A 153 15.10 26.61 -6.83
N ALA A 154 14.05 25.81 -6.65
CA ALA A 154 12.75 26.08 -7.26
C ALA A 154 12.12 27.37 -6.71
N THR A 155 12.24 27.60 -5.40
CA THR A 155 11.75 28.82 -4.73
C THR A 155 12.51 30.06 -5.20
N ASP A 156 13.83 29.98 -5.31
CA ASP A 156 14.70 31.08 -5.78
C ASP A 156 14.44 31.42 -7.27
N ALA A 157 14.22 30.41 -8.12
CA ALA A 157 13.85 30.62 -9.52
C ALA A 157 12.47 31.29 -9.68
N VAL A 158 11.48 30.90 -8.87
CA VAL A 158 10.16 31.53 -8.88
C VAL A 158 10.25 32.98 -8.38
N LYS A 159 11.04 33.24 -7.34
CA LYS A 159 11.22 34.58 -6.78
C LYS A 159 11.90 35.53 -7.77
N THR A 160 12.94 35.08 -8.45
CA THR A 160 13.64 35.87 -9.48
C THR A 160 12.77 36.17 -10.69
N VAL A 161 11.95 35.20 -11.15
CA VAL A 161 10.97 35.45 -12.22
C VAL A 161 9.91 36.46 -11.76
N ALA A 162 9.39 36.34 -10.54
CA ALA A 162 8.43 37.29 -10.00
C ALA A 162 9.03 38.71 -9.90
N GLU A 163 10.25 38.86 -9.39
CA GLU A 163 10.96 40.15 -9.30
C GLU A 163 11.19 40.78 -10.68
N ASN A 164 11.49 39.97 -11.70
CA ASN A 164 11.66 40.46 -13.07
C ASN A 164 10.34 40.90 -13.71
N GLU A 165 9.24 40.19 -13.45
CA GLU A 165 7.90 40.56 -13.91
C GLU A 165 7.39 41.84 -13.21
N PHE A 166 7.71 42.05 -11.93
CA PHE A 166 7.43 43.30 -11.22
C PHE A 166 8.22 44.47 -11.81
N LYS A 167 9.55 44.33 -11.97
CA LYS A 167 10.38 45.38 -12.57
C LYS A 167 9.98 45.75 -14.00
N LYS A 168 9.49 44.78 -14.77
CA LYS A 168 9.03 45.02 -16.14
C LYS A 168 7.72 45.81 -16.16
N LYS A 169 6.82 45.57 -15.20
CA LYS A 169 5.61 46.38 -15.03
C LYS A 169 5.94 47.79 -14.59
N ASP A 170 6.83 47.96 -13.62
CA ASP A 170 7.31 49.25 -13.08
C ASP A 170 8.12 50.10 -14.10
N ALA A 171 8.56 49.48 -15.20
CA ALA A 171 9.23 50.16 -16.30
C ALA A 171 8.27 50.53 -17.46
N GLU A 172 7.12 49.86 -17.55
CA GLU A 172 6.13 50.08 -18.62
C GLU A 172 5.12 51.19 -18.24
N ASP A 173 4.81 51.31 -16.96
CA ASP A 173 4.05 52.41 -16.36
C ASP A 173 4.87 53.71 -16.25
N ALA A 174 6.17 53.64 -15.95
CA ALA A 174 7.07 54.81 -16.00
C ALA A 174 7.19 55.42 -17.40
N LYS A 175 7.08 54.62 -18.46
CA LYS A 175 7.15 55.07 -19.86
C LYS A 175 5.83 55.63 -20.41
N LYS A 176 4.71 55.52 -19.66
CA LYS A 176 3.39 56.06 -20.03
C LYS A 176 3.06 57.39 -19.38
N VAL A 177 3.93 57.92 -18.51
CA VAL A 177 3.71 59.17 -17.76
C VAL A 177 4.53 60.35 -18.33
N ASP A 178 5.45 60.10 -19.28
CA ASP A 178 6.14 61.12 -20.09
C ASP A 178 5.47 61.33 -21.46
#